data_AF-A0A959CIY1-F1
#
_entry.id   AF-A0A959CIY1-F1
#
_cell.length_a   1.000
_cell.length_b   1.000
_cell.length_c   1.000
_cell.angle_alpha   90.00
_cell.angle_beta   90.00
_cell.angle_gamma   90.00
#
_symmetry.space_group_name_H-M   'P 1'
#
loop_
_entity.id
_entity.type
_entity.pdbx_description
1 polymer ?
#
loop_
_entity_poly.entity_id
_entity_poly.type
_entity_poly.pdbx_seq_one_letter_code
_entity_poly.pdbx_strand_id
1 'polypeptide(L)'
;ESSYALERVLPILRRINTFHLLVAVFFENTEIRDFVEARVETLEDIYHQTIARKFLTEKSQMVQKLQQYGIQAILTRPEDLSINTVNKYLELKSRGLI
;
A
#
# COMPACT_ATOMS: atom_id res chain seq x y z
N GLU A 1 -4.83 -6.98 3.18
CA GLU A 1 -3.70 -7.86 3.54
C GLU A 1 -3.19 -7.46 4.90
N SER A 2 -2.73 -8.41 5.71
CA SER A 2 -2.18 -8.11 7.04
C SER A 2 -0.66 -8.00 6.98
N SER A 3 -0.10 -7.19 7.88
CA SER A 3 1.37 -7.05 8.04
C SER A 3 2.07 -8.41 8.21
N TYR A 4 1.45 -9.36 8.94
CA TYR A 4 1.98 -10.71 9.13
C TYR A 4 2.16 -11.50 7.82
N ALA A 5 1.22 -11.35 6.88
CA ALA A 5 1.33 -12.01 5.57
C ALA A 5 2.54 -11.47 4.79
N LEU A 6 2.76 -10.15 4.83
CA LEU A 6 3.91 -9.50 4.22
C LEU A 6 5.23 -10.00 4.82
N GLU A 7 5.36 -10.08 6.14
CA GLU A 7 6.57 -10.57 6.80
C GLU A 7 6.98 -11.97 6.30
N ARG A 8 5.98 -12.84 6.11
CA ARG A 8 6.23 -14.22 5.65
C ARG A 8 6.74 -14.28 4.22
N VAL A 9 6.22 -13.42 3.33
CA VAL A 9 6.64 -13.41 1.92
C VAL A 9 7.83 -12.51 1.64
N LEU A 10 8.18 -11.61 2.56
CA LEU A 10 9.26 -10.65 2.42
C LEU A 10 10.61 -11.26 2.02
N PRO A 11 11.04 -12.43 2.56
CA PRO A 11 12.28 -13.08 2.10
C PRO A 11 12.25 -13.42 0.60
N ILE A 12 11.10 -13.83 0.08
CA ILE A 12 10.91 -14.15 -1.34
C ILE A 12 10.95 -12.87 -2.18
N LEU A 13 10.21 -11.84 -1.77
CA LEU A 13 10.19 -10.55 -2.47
C LEU A 13 11.58 -9.92 -2.54
N ARG A 14 12.36 -10.00 -1.46
CA ARG A 14 13.75 -9.53 -1.43
C ARG A 14 14.61 -10.29 -2.44
N ARG A 15 14.45 -11.60 -2.55
CA ARG A 15 15.20 -12.43 -3.51
C ARG A 15 14.80 -12.17 -4.96
N ILE A 16 13.56 -11.79 -5.23
CA ILE A 16 13.16 -11.33 -6.58
C ILE A 16 13.82 -9.97 -6.86
N ASN A 17 13.79 -9.06 -5.89
CA ASN A 17 14.32 -7.69 -6.04
C ASN A 17 15.85 -7.63 -6.25
N THR A 18 16.59 -8.69 -5.93
CA THR A 18 18.04 -8.76 -6.23
C THR A 18 18.33 -9.00 -7.70
N PHE A 19 17.37 -9.54 -8.47
CA PHE A 19 17.57 -9.87 -9.88
C PHE A 19 16.69 -9.06 -10.82
N HIS A 20 15.56 -8.54 -10.33
CA HIS A 20 14.59 -7.79 -11.11
C HIS A 20 14.12 -6.58 -10.33
N LEU A 21 13.84 -5.48 -11.04
CA LEU A 21 13.18 -4.34 -10.41
C LEU A 21 11.73 -4.72 -10.05
N LEU A 22 11.47 -4.90 -8.76
CA LEU A 22 10.16 -5.29 -8.26
C LEU A 22 9.35 -4.06 -7.85
N VAL A 23 8.11 -3.98 -8.34
CA VAL A 23 7.12 -2.96 -7.96
C VAL A 23 5.87 -3.65 -7.40
N ALA A 24 5.59 -3.47 -6.12
CA ALA A 24 4.39 -3.96 -5.46
C ALA A 24 3.27 -2.91 -5.51
N VAL A 25 2.01 -3.34 -5.64
CA VAL A 25 0.85 -2.45 -5.67
C VAL A 25 -0.09 -2.81 -4.52
N PHE A 26 -0.44 -1.82 -3.73
CA PHE A 26 -1.42 -1.90 -2.65
C PHE A 26 -2.61 -1.01 -2.99
N PHE A 27 -3.81 -1.56 -2.83
CA PHE A 27 -5.03 -0.79 -2.99
C PHE A 27 -5.53 -0.27 -1.66
N GLU A 28 -5.96 0.98 -1.59
CA GLU A 28 -6.82 1.48 -0.53
C GLU A 28 -8.23 0.89 -0.71
N ASN A 29 -8.94 0.64 0.39
CA ASN A 29 -10.36 0.33 0.30
C ASN A 29 -11.09 1.67 0.44
N THR A 30 -11.70 2.14 -0.65
CA THR A 30 -12.35 3.44 -0.74
C THR A 30 -13.58 3.53 0.16
N GLU A 31 -14.38 2.46 0.25
CA GLU A 31 -15.53 2.38 1.17
C GLU A 31 -15.11 2.55 2.63
N ILE A 32 -14.00 1.90 3.03
CA ILE A 32 -13.43 2.04 4.37
C ILE A 32 -12.91 3.46 4.61
N ARG A 33 -12.36 4.13 3.58
CA ARG A 33 -11.85 5.49 3.70
C ARG A 33 -12.98 6.50 3.85
N ASP A 34 -14.01 6.38 3.02
CA ASP A 34 -15.20 7.21 3.07
C ASP A 34 -15.93 7.04 4.42
N PHE A 35 -15.96 5.82 4.95
CA PHE A 35 -16.48 5.54 6.29
C PHE A 35 -15.67 6.22 7.41
N VAL A 36 -14.34 6.32 7.28
CA VAL A 36 -13.50 7.02 8.27
C VAL A 36 -13.75 8.53 8.27
N GLU A 37 -14.07 9.08 7.10
CA GLU A 37 -14.31 10.51 6.86
C GLU A 37 -15.75 10.95 7.17
N ALA A 38 -16.71 10.01 7.22
CA ALA A 38 -18.10 10.28 7.55
C ALA A 38 -18.31 10.69 9.04
N ARG A 39 -19.36 11.50 9.30
CA ARG A 39 -19.76 11.89 10.66
C ARG A 39 -20.34 10.69 11.41
N VAL A 40 -19.77 10.42 12.58
CA VAL A 40 -20.13 9.32 13.48
C VAL A 40 -21.41 9.68 14.24
N GLU A 41 -22.48 8.90 14.12
CA GLU A 41 -23.75 9.13 14.84
C GLU A 41 -24.01 8.09 15.94
N THR A 42 -23.34 6.93 15.92
CA THR A 42 -23.54 5.84 16.87
C THR A 42 -22.25 5.29 17.50
N LEU A 43 -22.36 4.54 18.60
CA LEU A 43 -21.21 3.93 19.30
C LEU A 43 -20.55 2.81 18.46
N GLU A 44 -21.33 2.15 17.61
CA GLU A 44 -20.87 1.15 16.64
C GLU A 44 -19.98 1.79 15.56
N ASP A 45 -20.32 3.01 15.13
CA ASP A 45 -19.51 3.77 14.18
C ASP A 45 -18.11 4.09 14.72
N ILE A 46 -17.95 4.35 16.03
CA ILE A 46 -16.64 4.60 16.65
C ILE A 46 -15.74 3.36 16.59
N TYR A 47 -16.31 2.18 16.82
CA TYR A 47 -15.58 0.91 16.74
C TYR A 47 -15.10 0.65 15.30
N HIS A 48 -15.98 0.84 14.33
CA HIS A 48 -15.64 0.72 12.91
C HIS A 48 -14.63 1.77 12.46
N GLN A 49 -14.71 3.02 12.93
CA GLN A 49 -13.77 4.08 12.58
C GLN A 49 -12.35 3.78 13.09
N THR A 50 -12.24 3.19 14.28
CA THR A 50 -10.95 2.79 14.87
C THR A 50 -10.31 1.64 14.08
N ILE A 51 -11.10 0.62 13.72
CA ILE A 51 -10.64 -0.51 12.89
C ILE A 51 -10.23 -0.03 11.49
N ALA A 52 -11.01 0.86 10.89
CA ALA A 52 -10.74 1.41 9.57
C ALA A 52 -9.45 2.24 9.55
N ARG A 53 -9.22 3.09 10.56
CA ARG A 53 -7.93 3.81 10.75
C ARG A 53 -6.76 2.86 10.93
N LYS A 54 -6.94 1.77 11.67
CA LYS A 54 -5.92 0.73 11.83
C LYS A 54 -5.55 0.09 10.48
N PHE A 55 -6.53 -0.25 9.65
CA PHE A 55 -6.29 -0.82 8.32
C PHE A 55 -5.52 0.13 7.39
N LEU A 56 -5.87 1.42 7.37
CA LEU A 56 -5.15 2.42 6.58
C LEU A 56 -3.69 2.56 7.05
N THR A 57 -3.49 2.57 8.38
CA THR A 57 -2.17 2.66 8.98
C THR A 57 -1.32 1.43 8.67
N GLU A 58 -1.88 0.22 8.74
CA GLU A 58 -1.18 -1.02 8.42
C GLU A 58 -0.68 -1.04 6.97
N LYS A 59 -1.49 -0.61 5.99
CA LYS A 59 -1.04 -0.55 4.58
C LYS A 59 0.10 0.43 4.37
N SER A 60 0.05 1.59 5.00
CA SER A 60 1.13 2.58 4.94
C SER A 60 2.44 2.02 5.54
N GLN A 61 2.34 1.32 6.67
CA GLN A 61 3.50 0.66 7.30
C GLN A 61 4.08 -0.46 6.42
N MET A 62 3.24 -1.26 5.78
CA MET A 62 3.67 -2.31 4.83
C MET A 62 4.45 -1.72 3.66
N VAL A 63 3.97 -0.62 3.09
CA VAL A 63 4.62 0.11 1.99
C VAL A 63 5.99 0.64 2.43
N GLN A 64 6.06 1.30 3.59
CA GLN A 64 7.33 1.81 4.13
C GLN A 64 8.33 0.67 4.37
N LYS A 65 7.86 -0.46 4.90
CA LYS A 65 8.71 -1.63 5.13
C LYS A 65 9.30 -2.18 3.84
N LEU A 66 8.50 -2.32 2.79
CA LEU A 66 9.01 -2.74 1.47
C LEU A 66 10.06 -1.77 0.91
N GLN A 67 9.81 -0.46 1.03
CA GLN A 67 10.73 0.58 0.60
C GLN A 67 12.07 0.53 1.36
N GLN A 68 12.07 0.22 2.66
CA GLN A 68 13.29 0.01 3.44
C GLN A 68 14.17 -1.14 2.92
N TYR A 69 13.57 -2.13 2.25
CA TYR A 69 14.30 -3.22 1.58
C TYR A 69 14.60 -2.94 0.10
N GLY A 70 14.41 -1.71 -0.36
CA GLY A 70 14.64 -1.29 -1.74
C GLY A 70 13.60 -1.78 -2.74
N ILE A 71 12.47 -2.34 -2.25
CA ILE A 71 11.36 -2.78 -3.10
C ILE A 71 10.45 -1.59 -3.36
N GLN A 72 10.15 -1.32 -4.62
CA GLN A 72 9.26 -0.22 -4.99
C GLN A 72 7.83 -0.61 -4.64
N ALA A 73 7.05 0.34 -4.13
CA ALA A 73 5.66 0.10 -3.77
C ALA A 73 4.78 1.30 -4.14
N ILE A 74 3.58 1.03 -4.64
CA ILE A 74 2.52 2.00 -4.94
C ILE A 74 1.36 1.72 -3.97
N LEU A 75 0.90 2.75 -3.25
CA LEU A 75 -0.37 2.72 -2.52
C LEU A 75 -1.33 3.65 -3.25
N THR A 76 -2.45 3.12 -3.74
CA THR A 76 -3.36 3.88 -4.60
C THR A 76 -4.80 3.38 -4.47
N ARG A 77 -5.77 4.19 -4.89
CA ARG A 77 -7.13 3.71 -5.07
C ARG A 77 -7.23 2.91 -6.38
N PRO A 78 -8.12 1.92 -6.48
CA PRO A 78 -8.26 1.11 -7.70
C PRO A 78 -8.44 1.94 -8.97
N GLU A 79 -9.26 3.00 -8.92
CA GLU A 79 -9.54 3.90 -10.04
C GLU A 79 -8.32 4.72 -10.49
N ASP A 80 -7.36 4.97 -9.60
CA ASP A 80 -6.17 5.78 -9.88
C ASP A 80 -4.95 4.92 -10.30
N LEU A 81 -5.11 3.60 -10.39
CA LEU A 81 -4.02 2.67 -10.67
C LEU A 81 -3.26 3.05 -11.95
N SER A 82 -3.97 3.23 -13.05
CA SER A 82 -3.37 3.45 -14.37
C SER A 82 -2.45 4.67 -14.37
N ILE A 83 -2.92 5.78 -13.81
CA ILE A 83 -2.15 7.02 -13.72
C ILE A 83 -0.93 6.83 -12.81
N ASN A 84 -1.12 6.21 -11.65
CA ASN A 84 -0.03 6.01 -10.69
C ASN A 84 1.02 5.00 -11.18
N THR A 85 0.62 3.98 -11.94
CA THR A 85 1.54 3.04 -12.58
C THR A 85 2.38 3.74 -13.64
N VAL A 86 1.78 4.59 -14.49
CA VAL A 86 2.51 5.39 -15.49
C VAL A 86 3.49 6.34 -14.79
N ASN A 87 3.05 7.05 -13.76
CA ASN A 87 3.91 7.95 -12.99
C ASN A 87 5.08 7.18 -12.37
N LYS A 88 4.83 6.01 -11.79
CA LYS A 88 5.88 5.18 -11.20
C LYS A 88 6.87 4.71 -12.27
N TYR A 89 6.39 4.31 -13.45
CA TYR A 89 7.26 3.96 -14.56
C TYR A 89 8.18 5.12 -14.97
N LEU A 90 7.61 6.33 -15.14
CA LEU A 90 8.39 7.52 -15.50
C LEU A 90 9.44 7.88 -14.43
N GLU A 91 9.09 7.74 -13.14
CA GLU A 91 10.03 7.91 -12.02
C GLU A 91 11.19 6.90 -12.10
N LEU A 92 10.90 5.62 -12.35
CA LEU A 92 11.93 4.59 -12.43
C LEU A 92 12.85 4.80 -13.63
N LYS A 93 12.29 5.20 -14.77
CA LYS A 93 13.03 5.52 -15.99
C LYS A 93 13.92 6.75 -15.81
N SER A 94 13.43 7.83 -15.21
CA SER A 94 14.23 9.05 -15.00
C SER A 94 15.39 8.82 -14.03
N ARG A 95 15.26 7.84 -13.14
CA ARG A 95 16.32 7.40 -12.21
C ARG A 95 17.29 6.38 -12.81
N GLY A 96 17.10 5.97 -14.08
CA GLY A 96 17.93 4.98 -14.76
C GLY A 96 17.82 3.57 -14.18
N LEU A 97 16.71 3.23 -13.52
CA LEU A 97 16.45 1.90 -12.97
C LEU A 97 15.92 0.93 -14.03
N ILE A 98 15.40 1.45 -15.16
CA ILE A 98 14.91 0.74 -16.35
C ILE A 98 15.18 1.55 -17.62
#